data_AF-A0A7M4E4Q3-F1
#
_entry.id   AF-A0A7M4E4Q3-F1
#
_cell.length_a   1.000
_cell.length_b   1.000
_cell.length_c   1.000
_cell.angle_alpha   90.00
_cell.angle_beta   90.00
_cell.angle_gamma   90.00
#
_symmetry.space_group_name_H-M   'P 1'
#
loop_
_entity.id
_entity.type
_entity.pdbx_description
1 polymer ?
#
loop_
_entity_poly.entity_id
_entity_poly.type
_entity_poly.pdbx_seq_one_letter_code
_entity_poly.pdbx_strand_id
1 'polypeptide(L)'
;MPVQLHSCVGQEPWCPRPGPPCLVHPVLPEIQDDSFSSDPVMRISCKDVSAETLYDVLHDIHYRKKWDSNMIETYDIGRLTVNADVGYYSWKCPSPLKNRDFVTLRSWLPLGNDYMIINYSVKHPKYPPRKDFVRAVSLQTGYLIKSNGANSCILYYLTQVDPRGSLPKWVVNKVSQFVAPKAMKRIYKAGLKYPEWKRKHNPSFKPWVYPEQNTLPSVSLDELSLQHADSLENIDESNLSEERMHISDDEA
;
A
#
# COMPACT_ATOMS: atom_id res chain seq x y z
N MET A 1 -34.09 -2.56 31.61
CA MET A 1 -35.19 -3.54 31.67
C MET A 1 -34.57 -4.95 31.72
N PRO A 2 -35.15 -5.90 32.47
CA PRO A 2 -34.51 -7.21 32.72
C PRO A 2 -34.56 -8.11 31.48
N VAL A 3 -33.45 -8.81 31.23
CA VAL A 3 -33.26 -9.73 30.09
C VAL A 3 -33.92 -11.08 30.42
N GLN A 4 -34.81 -11.53 29.55
CA GLN A 4 -35.40 -12.88 29.61
C GLN A 4 -34.45 -13.92 29.00
N LEU A 5 -34.22 -15.02 29.71
CA LEU A 5 -33.54 -16.22 29.21
C LEU A 5 -34.56 -17.14 28.55
N HIS A 6 -34.37 -17.46 27.27
CA HIS A 6 -35.05 -18.59 26.62
C HIS A 6 -34.07 -19.74 26.42
N SER A 7 -34.48 -20.95 26.81
CA SER A 7 -33.72 -22.19 26.66
C SER A 7 -33.82 -22.75 25.24
N CYS A 8 -32.71 -22.92 24.54
CA CYS A 8 -32.64 -23.76 23.35
C CYS A 8 -32.49 -25.23 23.78
N VAL A 9 -33.47 -26.06 23.41
CA VAL A 9 -33.40 -27.53 23.55
C VAL A 9 -32.98 -28.11 22.21
N GLY A 10 -31.82 -28.77 22.19
CA GLY A 10 -31.36 -29.63 21.10
C GLY A 10 -30.52 -30.76 21.70
N GLN A 11 -31.07 -31.97 21.67
CA GLN A 11 -30.47 -33.19 22.23
C GLN A 11 -29.58 -33.89 21.18
N GLU A 12 -28.34 -34.21 21.55
CA GLU A 12 -27.61 -35.38 21.02
C GLU A 12 -26.98 -36.18 22.17
N PRO A 13 -26.95 -37.53 22.12
CA PRO A 13 -27.05 -38.33 23.33
C PRO A 13 -25.74 -39.03 23.75
N TRP A 14 -24.62 -38.32 23.94
CA TRP A 14 -23.40 -38.94 24.50
C TRP A 14 -22.52 -37.96 25.29
N CYS A 15 -22.96 -37.50 26.47
CA CYS A 15 -22.06 -36.98 27.53
C CYS A 15 -22.80 -36.85 28.87
N PRO A 16 -22.42 -37.58 29.93
CA PRO A 16 -23.04 -37.46 31.25
C PRO A 16 -22.26 -36.44 32.10
N ARG A 17 -22.49 -35.14 31.87
CA ARG A 17 -22.36 -34.04 32.86
C ARG A 17 -22.58 -32.67 32.17
N PRO A 18 -23.44 -31.78 32.70
CA PRO A 18 -23.56 -30.42 32.18
C PRO A 18 -22.31 -29.59 32.53
N GLY A 19 -21.65 -29.04 31.50
CA GLY A 19 -20.58 -28.05 31.68
C GLY A 19 -21.15 -26.70 32.16
N PRO A 20 -20.29 -25.80 32.69
CA PRO A 20 -20.74 -24.48 33.13
C PRO A 20 -21.28 -23.66 31.95
N PRO A 21 -22.25 -22.75 32.18
CA PRO A 21 -22.84 -21.95 31.12
C PRO A 21 -21.77 -21.06 30.46
N CYS A 22 -21.61 -21.20 29.14
CA CYS A 22 -20.77 -20.31 28.36
C CYS A 22 -21.26 -18.87 28.51
N LEU A 23 -20.37 -17.97 28.93
CA LEU A 23 -20.60 -16.53 28.84
C LEU A 23 -20.66 -16.17 27.36
N VAL A 24 -21.87 -15.93 26.85
CA VAL A 24 -22.06 -15.31 25.54
C VAL A 24 -21.45 -13.91 25.60
N HIS A 25 -20.42 -13.67 24.78
CA HIS A 25 -19.86 -12.34 24.60
C HIS A 25 -20.99 -11.38 24.22
N PRO A 26 -21.06 -10.18 24.82
CA PRO A 26 -22.00 -9.17 24.37
C PRO A 26 -21.67 -8.86 22.91
N VAL A 27 -22.67 -9.06 22.03
CA VAL A 27 -22.63 -8.57 20.65
C VAL A 27 -22.47 -7.06 20.76
N LEU A 28 -21.29 -6.56 20.40
CA LEU A 28 -21.07 -5.12 20.27
C LEU A 28 -22.08 -4.60 19.24
N PRO A 29 -22.81 -3.50 19.52
CA PRO A 29 -23.64 -2.89 18.51
C PRO A 29 -22.75 -2.53 17.31
N GLU A 30 -23.13 -2.99 16.12
CA GLU A 30 -22.58 -2.47 14.87
C GLU A 30 -22.85 -0.96 14.86
N ILE A 31 -21.81 -0.17 15.14
CA ILE A 31 -21.80 1.24 14.83
C ILE A 31 -21.68 1.28 13.30
N GLN A 32 -22.84 1.36 12.66
CA GLN A 32 -22.94 1.64 11.24
C GLN A 32 -22.66 3.14 11.08
N ASP A 33 -21.37 3.48 11.01
CA ASP A 33 -20.92 4.81 10.64
C ASP A 33 -21.05 4.94 9.12
N ASP A 34 -22.21 5.43 8.67
CA ASP A 34 -22.54 5.72 7.27
C ASP A 34 -21.70 6.87 6.65
N SER A 35 -20.55 7.20 7.25
CA SER A 35 -19.58 8.18 6.72
C SER A 35 -18.35 7.56 6.04
N PHE A 36 -18.22 6.23 6.00
CA PHE A 36 -17.19 5.57 5.20
C PHE A 36 -17.53 5.70 3.70
N SER A 37 -16.99 6.73 3.05
CA SER A 37 -16.84 6.70 1.59
C SER A 37 -16.08 5.42 1.26
N SER A 38 -16.68 4.51 0.49
CA SER A 38 -16.07 3.24 0.08
C SER A 38 -14.65 3.51 -0.46
N ASP A 39 -13.62 3.12 0.28
CA ASP A 39 -12.24 3.27 -0.18
C ASP A 39 -12.10 2.60 -1.55
N PRO A 40 -11.41 3.23 -2.53
CA PRO A 40 -11.31 2.67 -3.86
C PRO A 40 -10.39 1.44 -3.85
N VAL A 41 -10.97 0.28 -3.53
CA VAL A 41 -10.30 -1.01 -3.66
C VAL A 41 -10.42 -1.45 -5.12
N MET A 42 -9.27 -1.49 -5.81
CA MET A 42 -9.19 -2.05 -7.16
C MET A 42 -8.69 -3.49 -7.10
N ARG A 43 -9.10 -4.30 -8.07
CA ARG A 43 -8.63 -5.68 -8.22
C ARG A 43 -8.27 -6.01 -9.67
N ILE A 44 -7.22 -6.77 -9.86
CA ILE A 44 -6.90 -7.41 -11.15
C ILE A 44 -6.52 -8.88 -10.94
N SER A 45 -6.77 -9.70 -11.96
CA SER A 45 -6.21 -11.05 -12.03
C SER A 45 -4.88 -11.00 -12.78
N CYS A 46 -3.85 -11.56 -12.17
CA CYS A 46 -2.53 -11.71 -12.75
C CYS A 46 -2.36 -13.18 -13.16
N LYS A 47 -2.49 -13.46 -14.46
CA LYS A 47 -2.22 -14.80 -15.01
C LYS A 47 -0.72 -14.95 -15.27
N ASP A 48 -0.22 -16.18 -15.20
CA ASP A 48 1.19 -16.48 -15.44
C ASP A 48 2.19 -15.77 -14.50
N VAL A 49 1.70 -15.32 -13.34
CA VAL A 49 2.46 -14.67 -12.29
C VAL A 49 2.00 -15.21 -10.94
N SER A 50 2.89 -15.93 -10.25
CA SER A 50 2.62 -16.42 -8.89
C SER A 50 2.50 -15.28 -7.87
N ALA A 51 1.81 -15.53 -6.75
CA ALA A 51 1.70 -14.57 -5.66
C ALA A 51 3.09 -14.15 -5.11
N GLU A 52 4.01 -15.11 -4.99
CA GLU A 52 5.40 -14.86 -4.56
C GLU A 52 6.14 -13.93 -5.55
N THR A 53 6.00 -14.15 -6.86
CA THR A 53 6.63 -13.29 -7.87
C THR A 53 6.14 -11.85 -7.75
N LEU A 54 4.84 -11.67 -7.54
CA LEU A 54 4.27 -10.33 -7.41
C LEU A 54 4.66 -9.66 -6.09
N TYR A 55 4.78 -10.44 -5.01
CA TYR A 55 5.29 -9.99 -3.72
C TYR A 55 6.73 -9.49 -3.85
N ASP A 56 7.60 -10.24 -4.53
CA ASP A 56 8.97 -9.83 -4.81
C ASP A 56 9.04 -8.53 -5.65
N VAL A 57 8.21 -8.41 -6.68
CA VAL A 57 8.16 -7.20 -7.53
C VAL A 57 7.82 -5.95 -6.72
N LEU A 58 6.93 -6.07 -5.73
CA LEU A 58 6.51 -4.94 -4.89
C LEU A 58 7.57 -4.54 -3.87
N HIS A 59 8.43 -5.47 -3.44
CA HIS A 59 9.53 -5.21 -2.52
C HIS A 59 10.84 -4.78 -3.20
N ASP A 60 11.13 -5.28 -4.40
CA ASP A 60 12.43 -5.07 -5.05
C ASP A 60 12.58 -3.63 -5.59
N ILE A 61 13.11 -2.73 -4.76
CA ILE A 61 13.36 -1.32 -5.11
C ILE A 61 14.35 -1.15 -6.27
N HIS A 62 15.22 -2.13 -6.50
CA HIS A 62 16.16 -2.11 -7.64
C HIS A 62 15.41 -2.40 -8.93
N TYR A 63 14.47 -3.35 -8.89
CA TYR A 63 13.62 -3.64 -10.03
C TYR A 63 12.58 -2.55 -10.28
N ARG A 64 12.10 -1.85 -9.25
CA ARG A 64 11.16 -0.73 -9.40
C ARG A 64 11.67 0.33 -10.39
N LYS A 65 12.98 0.62 -10.37
CA LYS A 65 13.67 1.50 -11.35
C LYS A 65 13.52 1.07 -12.81
N LYS A 66 13.13 -0.18 -13.09
CA LYS A 66 12.96 -0.71 -14.45
C LYS A 66 11.55 -0.61 -14.98
N TRP A 67 10.54 -0.65 -14.13
CA TRP A 67 9.14 -0.75 -14.57
C TRP A 67 8.27 0.43 -14.14
N ASP A 68 8.64 1.15 -13.08
CA ASP A 68 7.93 2.33 -12.62
C ASP A 68 8.46 3.58 -13.32
N SER A 69 7.96 3.85 -14.52
CA SER A 69 8.38 5.01 -15.32
C SER A 69 8.00 6.37 -14.72
N ASN A 70 7.14 6.39 -13.70
CA ASN A 70 6.82 7.62 -13.00
C ASN A 70 7.77 7.88 -11.84
N MET A 71 8.50 6.87 -11.35
CA MET A 71 9.39 7.04 -10.21
C MET A 71 10.61 7.88 -10.59
N ILE A 72 10.90 8.90 -9.78
CA ILE A 72 12.12 9.71 -9.87
C ILE A 72 13.20 9.09 -8.98
N GLU A 73 12.86 8.82 -7.72
CA GLU A 73 13.82 8.35 -6.72
C GLU A 73 13.11 7.43 -5.72
N THR A 74 13.79 6.36 -5.29
CA THR A 74 13.33 5.47 -4.21
C THR A 74 14.51 4.87 -3.47
N TYR A 75 14.41 4.79 -2.14
CA TYR A 75 15.36 4.09 -1.28
C TYR A 75 14.75 3.82 0.09
N ASP A 76 15.19 2.74 0.74
CA ASP A 76 14.84 2.46 2.13
C ASP A 76 15.75 3.30 3.05
N ILE A 77 15.15 3.96 4.04
CA ILE A 77 15.83 4.82 5.02
C ILE A 77 16.38 3.99 6.17
N GLY A 78 15.56 3.06 6.69
CA GLY A 78 15.94 2.25 7.83
C GLY A 78 14.84 1.29 8.27
N ARG A 79 15.20 0.33 9.11
CA ARG A 79 14.35 -0.78 9.52
C ARG A 79 13.81 -0.55 10.94
N LEU A 80 12.53 -0.81 11.17
CA LEU A 80 11.94 -0.83 12.52
C LEU A 80 11.93 -2.25 13.11
N THR A 81 11.44 -3.22 12.33
CA THR A 81 11.31 -4.64 12.76
C THR A 81 11.80 -5.55 11.64
N VAL A 82 11.65 -6.87 11.75
CA VAL A 82 12.00 -7.78 10.65
C VAL A 82 11.11 -7.61 9.41
N ASN A 83 9.93 -6.99 9.59
CA ASN A 83 8.89 -6.86 8.58
C ASN A 83 8.29 -5.45 8.51
N ALA A 84 9.04 -4.44 8.95
CA ALA A 84 8.67 -3.04 8.85
C ALA A 84 9.89 -2.15 8.66
N ASP A 85 9.78 -1.20 7.73
CA ASP A 85 10.81 -0.22 7.39
C ASP A 85 10.22 1.18 7.12
N VAL A 86 11.10 2.17 7.08
CA VAL A 86 10.81 3.51 6.57
C VAL A 86 11.50 3.65 5.22
N GLY A 87 10.79 4.15 4.22
CA GLY A 87 11.32 4.42 2.89
C GLY A 87 10.99 5.81 2.40
N TYR A 88 11.78 6.27 1.43
CA TYR A 88 11.52 7.47 0.64
C TYR A 88 11.13 7.05 -0.78
N TYR A 89 10.13 7.74 -1.33
CA TYR A 89 9.72 7.55 -2.71
C TYR A 89 9.27 8.88 -3.31
N SER A 90 9.68 9.17 -4.55
CA SER A 90 9.18 10.33 -5.31
C SER A 90 8.76 9.93 -6.71
N TRP A 91 7.71 10.59 -7.22
CA TRP A 91 7.23 10.39 -8.58
C TRP A 91 7.12 11.71 -9.35
N LYS A 92 7.19 11.56 -10.68
CA LYS A 92 6.97 12.59 -11.66
C LYS A 92 5.48 12.84 -11.83
N CYS A 93 5.08 14.11 -11.74
CA CYS A 93 3.75 14.53 -12.14
C CYS A 93 3.77 15.12 -13.55
N PRO A 94 2.65 15.08 -14.28
CA PRO A 94 2.55 15.77 -15.57
C PRO A 94 2.83 17.26 -15.38
N SER A 95 3.74 17.80 -16.18
CA SER A 95 3.97 19.25 -16.23
C SER A 95 2.64 19.96 -16.56
N PRO A 96 2.31 21.10 -15.93
CA PRO A 96 3.14 21.93 -15.04
C PRO A 96 3.03 21.63 -13.53
N LEU A 97 2.45 20.50 -13.13
CA LEU A 97 2.37 20.14 -11.70
C LEU A 97 3.76 19.87 -11.14
N LYS A 98 4.01 20.28 -9.89
CA LYS A 98 5.23 19.90 -9.16
C LYS A 98 5.26 18.39 -8.95
N ASN A 99 6.44 17.81 -8.90
CA ASN A 99 6.60 16.40 -8.54
C ASN A 99 6.22 16.17 -7.07
N ARG A 100 5.86 14.94 -6.70
CA ARG A 100 5.52 14.60 -5.31
C ARG A 100 6.53 13.65 -4.70
N ASP A 101 6.77 13.81 -3.40
CA ASP A 101 7.55 12.89 -2.59
C ASP A 101 6.76 12.39 -1.37
N PHE A 102 7.19 11.26 -0.85
CA PHE A 102 6.65 10.61 0.35
C PHE A 102 7.80 10.10 1.20
N VAL A 103 7.57 10.15 2.52
CA VAL A 103 8.27 9.31 3.49
C VAL A 103 7.21 8.40 4.08
N THR A 104 7.38 7.09 3.96
CA THR A 104 6.38 6.11 4.40
C THR A 104 6.98 5.10 5.34
N LEU A 105 6.20 4.72 6.35
CA LEU A 105 6.41 3.48 7.08
C LEU A 105 5.66 2.39 6.34
N ARG A 106 6.37 1.32 5.95
CA ARG A 106 5.81 0.15 5.29
C ARG A 106 5.96 -1.05 6.21
N SER A 107 4.94 -1.90 6.25
CA SER A 107 4.99 -3.20 6.91
C SER A 107 4.37 -4.27 6.03
N TRP A 108 4.87 -5.50 6.14
CA TRP A 108 4.42 -6.63 5.35
C TRP A 108 4.19 -7.87 6.20
N LEU A 109 3.29 -8.73 5.73
CA LEU A 109 2.88 -9.94 6.43
C LEU A 109 2.52 -11.05 5.42
N PRO A 110 3.26 -12.16 5.39
CA PRO A 110 2.82 -13.39 4.75
C PRO A 110 1.60 -13.98 5.47
N LEU A 111 0.61 -14.44 4.71
CA LEU A 111 -0.68 -14.96 5.19
C LEU A 111 -0.92 -16.35 4.57
N GLY A 112 -0.07 -17.31 4.93
CA GLY A 112 -0.04 -18.62 4.27
C GLY A 112 0.45 -18.49 2.83
N ASN A 113 -0.42 -18.70 1.85
CA ASN A 113 -0.10 -18.53 0.42
C ASN A 113 -0.39 -17.11 -0.10
N ASP A 114 -1.00 -16.25 0.73
CA ASP A 114 -1.34 -14.87 0.41
C ASP A 114 -0.30 -13.92 1.04
N TYR A 115 -0.27 -12.66 0.58
CA TYR A 115 0.66 -11.65 1.10
C TYR A 115 -0.03 -10.31 1.28
N MET A 116 0.31 -9.59 2.34
CA MET A 116 -0.16 -8.24 2.59
C MET A 116 1.03 -7.28 2.75
N ILE A 117 0.95 -6.12 2.11
CA ILE A 117 1.90 -5.01 2.28
C ILE A 117 1.07 -3.76 2.51
N ILE A 118 1.32 -3.04 3.60
CA ILE A 118 0.63 -1.79 3.94
C ILE A 118 1.65 -0.69 4.19
N ASN A 119 1.30 0.54 3.85
CA ASN A 119 2.11 1.71 4.14
C ASN A 119 1.24 2.94 4.42
N TYR A 120 1.79 3.85 5.21
CA TYR A 120 1.24 5.17 5.46
C TYR A 120 2.37 6.18 5.64
N SER A 121 2.08 7.46 5.49
CA SER A 121 3.09 8.51 5.57
C SER A 121 3.48 8.85 7.02
N VAL A 122 4.79 8.99 7.23
CA VAL A 122 5.39 9.40 8.51
C VAL A 122 6.33 10.58 8.30
N LYS A 123 6.55 11.37 9.36
CA LYS A 123 7.62 12.36 9.42
C LYS A 123 8.87 11.69 9.93
N HIS A 124 9.97 11.84 9.21
CA HIS A 124 11.29 11.48 9.67
C HIS A 124 12.14 12.76 9.79
N PRO A 125 12.77 13.07 10.94
CA PRO A 125 13.45 14.35 11.18
C PRO A 125 14.52 14.71 10.14
N LYS A 126 15.25 13.71 9.65
CA LYS A 126 16.29 13.84 8.61
C LYS A 126 15.75 13.98 7.17
N TYR A 127 14.44 13.81 6.94
CA TYR A 127 13.82 13.87 5.60
C TYR A 127 12.64 14.87 5.57
N PRO A 128 12.89 16.16 5.86
CA PRO A 128 11.88 17.20 5.77
C PRO A 128 11.39 17.40 4.32
N PRO A 129 10.27 18.12 4.09
CA PRO A 129 9.81 18.49 2.75
C PRO A 129 10.91 19.17 1.92
N ARG A 130 11.03 18.80 0.65
CA ARG A 130 12.01 19.35 -0.29
C ARG A 130 11.37 20.44 -1.14
N LYS A 131 12.09 21.54 -1.40
CA LYS A 131 11.57 22.71 -2.15
C LYS A 131 11.02 22.39 -3.55
N ASP A 132 11.64 21.41 -4.22
CA ASP A 132 11.30 21.03 -5.60
C ASP A 132 10.15 20.02 -5.69
N PHE A 133 9.65 19.55 -4.54
CA PHE A 133 8.58 18.56 -4.45
C PHE A 133 7.43 19.08 -3.58
N VAL A 134 6.22 18.62 -3.88
CA VAL A 134 5.10 18.68 -2.95
C VAL A 134 5.17 17.42 -2.09
N ARG A 135 5.28 17.57 -0.76
CA ARG A 135 5.15 16.42 0.17
C ARG A 135 3.70 15.96 0.16
N ALA A 136 3.45 14.82 -0.47
CA ALA A 136 2.13 14.19 -0.45
C ALA A 136 1.99 13.28 0.78
N VAL A 137 0.76 12.93 1.12
CA VAL A 137 0.42 12.13 2.30
C VAL A 137 -0.35 10.89 1.87
N SER A 138 0.25 9.71 2.05
CA SER A 138 -0.46 8.44 1.97
C SER A 138 -1.13 8.21 3.31
N LEU A 139 -2.45 8.39 3.38
CA LEU A 139 -3.23 8.10 4.59
C LEU A 139 -3.19 6.60 4.86
N GLN A 140 -3.48 5.84 3.81
CA GLN A 140 -3.31 4.40 3.81
C GLN A 140 -3.17 3.90 2.38
N THR A 141 -2.13 3.12 2.09
CA THR A 141 -2.00 2.42 0.82
C THR A 141 -1.55 0.99 1.08
N GLY A 142 -2.10 0.02 0.36
CA GLY A 142 -1.76 -1.37 0.56
C GLY A 142 -2.04 -2.27 -0.62
N TYR A 143 -1.36 -3.40 -0.61
CA TYR A 143 -1.50 -4.50 -1.54
C TYR A 143 -1.89 -5.74 -0.77
N LEU A 144 -2.93 -6.42 -1.23
CA LEU A 144 -3.24 -7.79 -0.84
C LEU A 144 -3.10 -8.67 -2.09
N ILE A 145 -2.20 -9.65 -2.02
CA ILE A 145 -1.91 -10.58 -3.11
C ILE A 145 -2.48 -11.92 -2.70
N LYS A 146 -3.57 -12.33 -3.32
CA LYS A 146 -4.19 -13.63 -3.06
C LYS A 146 -3.69 -14.65 -4.07
N SER A 147 -3.16 -15.77 -3.60
CA SER A 147 -2.83 -16.89 -4.45
C SER A 147 -4.09 -17.43 -5.13
N ASN A 148 -3.99 -17.74 -6.41
CA ASN A 148 -5.07 -18.31 -7.20
C ASN A 148 -4.52 -19.47 -8.06
N GLY A 149 -3.79 -20.38 -7.42
CA GLY A 149 -3.06 -21.47 -8.06
C GLY A 149 -1.55 -21.25 -8.11
N ALA A 150 -0.82 -22.22 -8.66
CA ALA A 150 0.65 -22.20 -8.62
C ALA A 150 1.28 -21.04 -9.40
N ASN A 151 0.66 -20.61 -10.51
CA ASN A 151 1.20 -19.57 -11.38
C ASN A 151 0.19 -18.46 -11.68
N SER A 152 -0.67 -18.14 -10.72
CA SER A 152 -1.62 -17.04 -10.85
C SER A 152 -1.99 -16.46 -9.49
N CYS A 153 -2.33 -15.18 -9.47
CA CYS A 153 -2.77 -14.49 -8.28
C CYS A 153 -3.82 -13.41 -8.60
N ILE A 154 -4.46 -12.90 -7.56
CA ILE A 154 -5.33 -11.73 -7.61
C ILE A 154 -4.66 -10.62 -6.80
N LEU A 155 -4.40 -9.49 -7.44
CA LEU A 155 -3.87 -8.30 -6.78
C LEU A 155 -5.02 -7.38 -6.41
N TYR A 156 -5.16 -7.09 -5.13
CA TYR A 156 -5.99 -6.02 -4.61
C TYR A 156 -5.08 -4.82 -4.28
N TYR A 157 -5.54 -3.64 -4.64
CA TYR A 157 -4.87 -2.38 -4.36
C TYR A 157 -5.83 -1.41 -3.69
N LEU A 158 -5.50 -1.04 -2.45
CA LEU A 158 -6.18 0.00 -1.68
C LEU A 158 -5.27 1.21 -1.64
N THR A 159 -5.80 2.40 -1.94
CA THR A 159 -5.04 3.64 -1.85
C THR A 159 -5.91 4.81 -1.46
N GLN A 160 -5.49 5.50 -0.42
CA GLN A 160 -6.05 6.75 0.07
C GLN A 160 -4.89 7.72 0.23
N VAL A 161 -4.78 8.66 -0.70
CA VAL A 161 -3.66 9.59 -0.79
C VAL A 161 -4.20 11.01 -0.89
N ASP A 162 -3.70 11.89 -0.04
CA ASP A 162 -3.78 13.33 -0.25
C ASP A 162 -2.56 13.76 -1.07
N PRO A 163 -2.72 14.08 -2.37
CA PRO A 163 -1.62 14.50 -3.24
C PRO A 163 -1.05 15.88 -2.85
N ARG A 164 -1.72 16.59 -1.94
CA ARG A 164 -1.47 17.96 -1.50
C ARG A 164 -1.40 18.98 -2.65
N GLY A 165 -1.36 20.24 -2.25
CA GLY A 165 -1.45 21.38 -3.16
C GLY A 165 -2.89 21.65 -3.61
N SER A 166 -3.11 22.84 -4.18
CA SER A 166 -4.41 23.21 -4.74
C SER A 166 -4.53 22.66 -6.16
N LEU A 167 -4.88 21.37 -6.32
CA LEU A 167 -5.00 20.77 -7.65
C LEU A 167 -6.17 21.37 -8.45
N PRO A 168 -5.99 21.64 -9.76
CA PRO A 168 -7.10 22.00 -10.64
C PRO A 168 -8.19 20.93 -10.66
N LYS A 169 -9.47 21.35 -10.78
CA LYS A 169 -10.63 20.43 -10.80
C LYS A 169 -10.52 19.33 -11.86
N TRP A 170 -9.94 19.65 -13.02
CA TRP A 170 -9.73 18.68 -14.09
C TRP A 170 -8.70 17.59 -13.72
N VAL A 171 -7.67 17.92 -12.91
CA VAL A 171 -6.65 16.96 -12.42
C VAL A 171 -7.31 15.95 -11.49
N VAL A 172 -8.09 16.45 -10.53
CA VAL A 172 -8.79 15.62 -9.55
C VAL A 172 -9.68 14.59 -10.25
N ASN A 173 -10.36 14.99 -11.33
CA ASN A 173 -11.23 14.10 -12.10
C ASN A 173 -10.46 13.04 -12.92
N LYS A 174 -9.25 13.32 -13.41
CA LYS A 174 -8.45 12.38 -14.24
C LYS A 174 -7.55 11.46 -13.40
N VAL A 175 -6.95 11.94 -12.31
CA VAL A 175 -5.93 11.19 -11.55
C VAL A 175 -6.51 9.89 -10.97
N SER A 176 -7.64 9.97 -10.28
CA SER A 176 -8.25 8.80 -9.62
C SER A 176 -8.75 7.75 -10.62
N GLN A 177 -9.15 8.15 -11.83
CA GLN A 177 -9.70 7.25 -12.85
C GLN A 177 -8.63 6.48 -13.62
N PHE A 178 -7.45 7.08 -13.84
CA PHE A 178 -6.44 6.50 -14.75
C PHE A 178 -5.16 6.05 -14.07
N VAL A 179 -4.74 6.71 -12.98
CA VAL A 179 -3.42 6.45 -12.39
C VAL A 179 -3.37 5.07 -11.75
N ALA A 180 -4.34 4.74 -10.90
CA ALA A 180 -4.32 3.48 -10.18
C ALA A 180 -4.53 2.24 -11.07
N PRO A 181 -5.47 2.23 -12.04
CA PRO A 181 -5.55 1.12 -13.01
C PRO A 181 -4.29 0.96 -13.86
N LYS A 182 -3.65 2.07 -14.29
CA LYS A 182 -2.40 2.02 -15.05
C LYS A 182 -1.25 1.48 -14.19
N ALA A 183 -1.18 1.86 -12.92
CA ALA A 183 -0.19 1.35 -11.97
C ALA A 183 -0.34 -0.17 -11.77
N MET A 184 -1.56 -0.67 -11.53
CA MET A 184 -1.80 -2.12 -11.39
C MET A 184 -1.43 -2.91 -12.64
N LYS A 185 -1.75 -2.39 -13.84
CA LYS A 185 -1.32 -3.01 -15.11
C LYS A 185 0.20 -3.04 -15.26
N ARG A 186 0.91 -1.98 -14.85
CA ARG A 186 2.38 -1.93 -14.87
C ARG A 186 2.99 -2.94 -13.89
N ILE A 187 2.46 -3.04 -12.67
CA ILE A 187 2.87 -4.05 -11.68
C ILE A 187 2.70 -5.46 -12.26
N TYR A 188 1.56 -5.73 -12.90
CA TYR A 188 1.35 -7.02 -13.55
C TYR A 188 2.35 -7.30 -14.68
N LYS A 189 2.54 -6.35 -15.62
CA LYS A 189 3.55 -6.47 -16.68
C LYS A 189 4.97 -6.66 -16.11
N ALA A 190 5.28 -6.04 -14.98
CA ALA A 190 6.56 -6.19 -14.29
C ALA A 190 6.73 -7.60 -13.71
N GLY A 191 5.65 -8.17 -13.15
CA GLY A 191 5.57 -9.56 -12.68
C GLY A 191 5.95 -10.57 -13.74
N LEU A 192 5.43 -10.41 -14.97
CA LEU A 192 5.74 -11.31 -16.09
C LEU A 192 7.24 -11.32 -16.46
N LYS A 193 7.93 -10.20 -16.28
CA LYS A 193 9.35 -10.03 -16.65
C LYS A 193 10.32 -10.26 -15.48
N TYR A 194 9.82 -10.30 -14.24
CA TYR A 194 10.66 -10.30 -13.04
C TYR A 194 11.55 -11.54 -12.90
N PRO A 195 11.07 -12.78 -13.10
CA PRO A 195 11.92 -13.97 -12.90
C PRO A 195 13.17 -13.95 -13.78
N GLU A 196 13.02 -13.55 -15.05
CA GLU A 196 14.17 -13.45 -15.96
C GLU A 196 15.14 -12.35 -15.54
N TRP A 197 14.62 -11.18 -15.14
CA TRP A 197 15.43 -10.07 -14.67
C TRP A 197 16.18 -10.46 -13.39
N LYS A 198 15.49 -11.00 -12.39
CA LYS A 198 16.04 -11.30 -11.06
C LYS A 198 17.15 -12.33 -11.12
N ARG A 199 17.04 -13.33 -12.02
CA ARG A 199 18.12 -14.31 -12.31
C ARG A 199 19.45 -13.66 -12.67
N LYS A 200 19.43 -12.47 -13.30
CA LYS A 200 20.62 -11.73 -13.73
C LYS A 200 21.07 -10.67 -12.70
N HIS A 201 20.34 -10.47 -11.60
CA HIS A 201 20.54 -9.37 -10.64
C HIS A 201 20.44 -9.86 -9.20
N ASN A 202 21.47 -10.58 -8.73
CA ASN A 202 21.57 -11.13 -7.37
C ASN A 202 20.30 -11.94 -6.97
N PRO A 203 20.07 -13.10 -7.62
CA PRO A 203 18.81 -13.84 -7.47
C PRO A 203 18.50 -14.28 -6.03
N SER A 204 19.53 -14.54 -5.22
CA SER A 204 19.41 -14.93 -3.82
C SER A 204 19.19 -13.75 -2.86
N PHE A 205 19.41 -12.51 -3.32
CA PHE A 205 19.26 -11.32 -2.50
C PHE A 205 17.79 -10.87 -2.49
N LYS A 206 17.08 -11.24 -1.42
CA LYS A 206 15.67 -10.93 -1.15
C LYS A 206 15.51 -10.62 0.35
N PRO A 207 15.98 -9.46 0.84
CA PRO A 207 15.95 -9.12 2.27
C PRO A 207 14.55 -9.03 2.88
N TRP A 208 13.50 -8.92 2.05
CA TRP A 208 12.10 -9.00 2.47
C TRP A 208 11.60 -10.44 2.75
N VAL A 209 12.30 -11.46 2.23
CA VAL A 209 12.07 -12.88 2.51
C VAL A 209 13.07 -13.41 3.55
N TYR A 210 14.31 -12.92 3.48
CA TYR A 210 15.46 -13.34 4.28
C TYR A 210 15.99 -12.13 5.09
N PRO A 211 15.38 -11.80 6.24
CA PRO A 211 15.68 -10.57 6.98
C PRO A 211 17.14 -10.43 7.42
N GLU A 212 17.86 -11.54 7.56
CA GLU A 212 19.29 -11.57 7.87
C GLU A 212 20.16 -10.93 6.78
N GLN A 213 19.64 -10.81 5.55
CA GLN A 213 20.32 -10.12 4.45
C GLN A 213 20.18 -8.58 4.55
N ASN A 214 19.32 -8.09 5.44
CA ASN A 214 19.03 -6.67 5.55
C ASN A 214 20.13 -5.93 6.33
N THR A 215 20.81 -5.00 5.67
CA THR A 215 21.90 -4.19 6.23
C THR A 215 21.48 -2.76 6.59
N LEU A 216 20.18 -2.45 6.53
CA LEU A 216 19.68 -1.12 6.85
C LEU A 216 19.90 -0.78 8.33
N PRO A 217 20.17 0.51 8.65
CA PRO A 217 20.23 0.95 10.04
C PRO A 217 18.86 0.77 10.71
N SER A 218 18.87 0.58 12.03
CA SER A 218 17.63 0.56 12.80
C SER A 218 17.11 1.98 13.04
N VAL A 219 15.80 2.16 12.94
CA VAL A 219 15.11 3.43 13.20
C VAL A 219 14.21 3.23 14.41
N SER A 220 14.31 4.12 15.40
CA SER A 220 13.40 4.09 16.55
C SER A 220 12.03 4.62 16.14
N LEU A 221 10.97 3.96 16.61
CA LEU A 221 9.60 4.43 16.38
C LEU A 221 9.37 5.82 17.01
N ASP A 222 10.05 6.13 18.11
CA ASP A 222 9.95 7.42 18.81
C ASP A 222 10.52 8.60 18.01
N GLU A 223 11.38 8.32 17.01
CA GLU A 223 11.89 9.35 16.09
C GLU A 223 10.87 9.69 15.00
N LEU A 224 9.83 8.87 14.83
CA LEU A 224 8.82 9.03 13.81
C LEU A 224 7.56 9.66 14.40
N SER A 225 6.86 10.44 13.58
CA SER A 225 5.53 10.93 13.93
C SER A 225 4.60 10.82 12.74
N LEU A 226 3.29 10.79 12.99
CA LEU A 226 2.31 10.67 11.93
C LEU A 226 2.36 11.91 11.03
N GLN A 227 2.36 11.69 9.72
CA GLN A 227 2.29 12.78 8.75
C GLN A 227 0.83 13.17 8.53
N HIS A 228 0.38 14.23 9.19
CA HIS A 228 -0.92 14.84 8.91
C HIS A 228 -0.83 15.83 7.75
N ALA A 229 -1.84 15.83 6.88
CA ALA A 229 -1.90 16.69 5.70
C ALA A 229 -1.99 18.18 6.05
N ASP A 230 -2.81 18.54 7.03
CA ASP A 230 -3.00 19.90 7.55
C ASP A 230 -1.70 20.57 8.05
N SER A 231 -0.75 19.78 8.56
CA SER A 231 0.54 20.26 9.06
C SER A 231 1.57 20.60 7.96
N LEU A 232 1.25 20.38 6.68
CA LEU A 232 2.13 20.68 5.55
C LEU A 232 1.71 21.98 4.85
N GLU A 233 2.70 22.77 4.43
CA GLU A 233 2.49 23.95 3.61
C GLU A 233 1.65 23.62 2.37
N ASN A 234 0.65 24.46 2.08
CA ASN A 234 -0.20 24.28 0.91
C ASN A 234 0.39 25.03 -0.28
N ILE A 235 0.73 24.30 -1.35
CA ILE A 235 1.25 24.89 -2.59
C ILE A 235 0.08 25.11 -3.56
N ASP A 236 -0.23 26.36 -3.90
CA ASP A 236 -1.33 26.67 -4.81
C ASP A 236 -0.97 26.37 -6.27
N GLU A 237 -1.58 25.33 -6.83
CA GLU A 237 -1.45 24.88 -8.22
C GLU A 237 -2.75 25.09 -9.02
N SER A 238 -3.73 25.82 -8.46
CA SER A 238 -5.11 25.84 -8.98
C SER A 238 -5.24 26.57 -10.32
N ASN A 239 -4.32 27.50 -10.59
CA ASN A 239 -4.28 28.34 -11.78
C ASN A 239 -3.63 27.65 -13.00
N LEU A 240 -3.26 26.37 -12.90
CA LEU A 240 -2.63 25.62 -13.99
C LEU A 240 -3.66 25.15 -15.02
N SER A 241 -3.49 25.57 -16.29
CA SER A 241 -4.38 25.24 -17.40
C SER A 241 -4.10 23.85 -18.01
N GLU A 242 -5.16 23.19 -18.48
CA GLU A 242 -5.10 21.86 -19.11
C GLU A 242 -4.30 21.86 -20.44
N GLU A 243 -4.36 22.96 -21.20
CA GLU A 243 -3.69 23.12 -22.50
C GLU A 243 -2.15 23.01 -22.43
N ARG A 244 -1.56 23.19 -21.24
CA ARG A 244 -0.11 23.11 -21.02
C ARG A 244 0.36 21.73 -20.54
N MET A 245 -0.55 20.76 -20.47
CA MET A 245 -0.20 19.40 -20.07
C MET A 245 0.51 18.66 -21.17
N HIS A 246 1.75 18.26 -20.87
CA HIS A 246 2.41 17.18 -21.59
C HIS A 246 2.31 15.90 -20.75
N ILE A 247 1.35 15.05 -21.08
CA ILE A 247 1.36 13.66 -20.66
C ILE A 247 2.35 12.96 -21.60
N SER A 248 3.51 12.54 -21.10
CA SER A 248 4.39 11.69 -21.89
C SER A 248 3.68 10.34 -22.08
N ASP A 249 3.09 10.16 -23.26
CA ASP A 249 2.44 8.91 -23.68
C ASP A 249 3.45 7.85 -24.16
N ASP A 250 4.73 8.01 -23.84
CA ASP A 250 5.69 6.92 -23.97
C ASP A 250 5.32 5.81 -22.98
N GLU A 251 4.55 4.83 -23.46
CA GLU A 251 5.03 3.47 -23.72
C GLU A 251 3.83 2.51 -23.79
N ALA A 252 3.57 2.00 -25.01
CA ALA A 252 2.71 0.86 -25.29
C ALA A 252 3.34 -0.46 -24.77
#